data_AF-A0A7W4AZW4-F1
#
_entry.id   AF-A0A7W4AZW4-F1
#
_cell.length_a   1.000
_cell.length_b   1.000
_cell.length_c   1.000
_cell.angle_alpha   90.00
_cell.angle_beta   90.00
_cell.angle_gamma   90.00
#
_symmetry.space_group_name_H-M   'P 1'
#
loop_
_entity.id
_entity.type
_entity.pdbx_description
1 polymer ?
#
loop_
_entity_poly.entity_id
_entity_poly.type
_entity_poly.pdbx_seq_one_letter_code
_entity_poly.pdbx_strand_id
1 'polypeptide(L)'
;MEFENHSPSQLRAIIDQAVNGDPQKRSTWSEMLSEAMIGKKYKVLTDLLSHGKGFNDKSKIAFCEAVGVKPVLSMKGIDLIIAQYCKIPLESMLAERKQSQLKSVLATKEKLLTASFSNGPEVIEWVKNLVSNGYVAIKTQNKKSYLVNDTGAGYDLVRTAIKNYAVALTEYTTFTKPSL
;
A
#
# COMPACT_ATOMS: atom_id res chain seq x y z
N MET A 1 -29.25 -5.36 4.84
CA MET A 1 -28.01 -4.58 4.99
C MET A 1 -28.39 -3.34 5.79
N GLU A 2 -28.43 -3.45 7.12
CA GLU A 2 -29.12 -2.49 8.04
C GLU A 2 -28.34 -1.19 8.31
N PHE A 3 -27.19 -0.98 7.66
CA PHE A 3 -26.23 0.05 8.03
C PHE A 3 -26.40 1.40 7.30
N GLU A 4 -27.15 1.45 6.20
CA GLU A 4 -27.33 2.69 5.42
C GLU A 4 -28.03 3.83 6.21
N ASN A 5 -28.45 3.57 7.46
CA ASN A 5 -29.20 4.48 8.31
C ASN A 5 -28.45 5.02 9.54
N HIS A 6 -27.19 4.62 9.79
CA HIS A 6 -26.45 5.18 10.93
C HIS A 6 -25.91 6.57 10.60
N SER A 7 -26.21 7.54 11.44
CA SER A 7 -25.63 8.87 11.34
C SER A 7 -24.14 8.86 11.74
N PRO A 8 -23.33 9.83 11.28
CA PRO A 8 -21.92 9.94 11.67
C PRO A 8 -21.69 9.93 13.19
N SER A 9 -22.59 10.57 13.94
CA SER A 9 -22.51 10.62 15.40
C SER A 9 -22.80 9.27 16.07
N GLN A 10 -23.71 8.46 15.51
CA GLN A 10 -24.00 7.11 16.01
C GLN A 10 -22.83 6.16 15.77
N LEU A 11 -22.22 6.20 14.57
CA LEU A 11 -21.06 5.37 14.26
C LEU A 11 -19.85 5.71 15.12
N ARG A 12 -19.60 7.00 15.30
CA ARG A 12 -18.54 7.46 16.19
C ARG A 12 -18.74 6.94 17.62
N ALA A 13 -19.97 7.04 18.15
CA ALA A 13 -20.28 6.57 19.50
C ALA A 13 -20.08 5.05 19.65
N ILE A 14 -20.46 4.24 18.65
CA ILE A 14 -20.21 2.79 18.63
C ILE A 14 -18.70 2.51 18.65
N ILE A 15 -17.93 3.21 17.81
CA ILE A 15 -16.48 3.03 17.73
C ILE A 15 -15.79 3.44 19.03
N ASP A 16 -16.16 4.59 19.60
CA ASP A 16 -15.61 5.06 20.86
C ASP A 16 -15.98 4.16 22.04
N GLN A 17 -17.20 3.62 22.08
CA GLN A 17 -17.59 2.60 23.05
C GLN A 17 -16.70 1.36 22.94
N ALA A 18 -16.51 0.84 21.73
CA ALA A 18 -15.75 -0.38 21.50
C ALA A 18 -14.25 -0.19 21.80
N VAL A 19 -13.67 0.94 21.39
CA VAL A 19 -12.22 1.21 21.53
C VAL A 19 -11.87 1.71 22.92
N ASN A 20 -12.62 2.68 23.44
CA ASN A 20 -12.30 3.44 24.65
C ASN A 20 -13.18 3.07 25.85
N GLY A 21 -14.28 2.33 25.66
CA GLY A 21 -15.25 2.02 26.71
C GLY A 21 -16.14 3.20 27.09
N ASP A 22 -16.08 4.29 26.32
CA ASP A 22 -16.82 5.53 26.57
C ASP A 22 -17.35 6.08 25.24
N PRO A 23 -18.67 6.07 24.99
CA PRO A 23 -19.27 6.48 23.73
C PRO A 23 -19.22 8.01 23.52
N GLN A 24 -18.86 8.77 24.55
CA GLN A 24 -18.73 10.23 24.51
C GLN A 24 -17.29 10.69 24.35
N LYS A 25 -16.32 9.77 24.25
CA LYS A 25 -14.89 10.08 24.17
C LYS A 25 -14.53 11.03 23.03
N ARG A 26 -15.24 10.92 21.89
CA ARG A 26 -15.03 11.69 20.66
C ARG A 26 -13.58 11.69 20.22
N SER A 27 -12.98 10.51 20.15
CA SER A 27 -11.58 10.41 19.75
C SER A 27 -11.44 10.79 18.27
N THR A 28 -10.37 11.51 17.92
CA THR A 28 -10.04 11.83 16.51
C THR A 28 -9.97 10.56 15.65
N TRP A 29 -9.58 9.43 16.25
CA TRP A 29 -9.56 8.13 15.59
C TRP A 29 -10.96 7.61 15.24
N SER A 30 -11.90 7.67 16.19
CA SER A 30 -13.30 7.28 15.94
C SER A 30 -13.95 8.14 14.87
N GLU A 31 -13.60 9.43 14.81
CA GLU A 31 -14.04 10.36 13.78
C GLU A 31 -13.50 9.93 12.40
N MET A 32 -12.18 9.74 12.26
CA MET A 32 -11.56 9.27 11.03
C MET A 32 -12.15 7.94 10.53
N LEU A 33 -12.36 6.97 11.43
CA LEU A 33 -12.94 5.68 11.06
C LEU A 33 -14.41 5.84 10.64
N SER A 34 -15.22 6.60 11.38
CA SER A 34 -16.62 6.85 11.03
C SER A 34 -16.78 7.56 9.68
N GLU A 35 -15.95 8.57 9.40
CA GLU A 35 -15.95 9.27 8.12
C GLU A 35 -15.52 8.36 6.97
N ALA A 36 -14.50 7.53 7.19
CA ALA A 36 -14.03 6.57 6.20
C ALA A 36 -15.10 5.51 5.88
N MET A 37 -15.85 5.07 6.89
CA MET A 37 -16.97 4.15 6.72
C MET A 37 -18.10 4.81 5.90
N ILE A 38 -18.59 5.98 6.32
CA ILE A 38 -19.67 6.69 5.64
C ILE A 38 -19.32 7.01 4.19
N GLY A 39 -18.11 7.54 3.97
CA GLY A 39 -17.63 7.84 2.63
C GLY A 39 -17.19 6.62 1.81
N LYS A 40 -17.29 5.40 2.37
CA LYS A 40 -16.79 4.14 1.77
C LYS A 40 -15.37 4.26 1.23
N LYS A 41 -14.51 5.00 1.94
CA LYS A 41 -13.13 5.30 1.55
C LYS A 41 -12.23 4.10 1.85
N TYR A 42 -12.28 3.05 1.03
CA TYR A 42 -11.55 1.79 1.28
C TYR A 42 -10.04 1.95 1.51
N LYS A 43 -9.39 2.94 0.88
CA LYS A 43 -7.97 3.25 1.10
C LYS A 43 -7.72 3.66 2.55
N VAL A 44 -8.53 4.59 3.04
CA VAL A 44 -8.47 5.05 4.43
C VAL A 44 -8.85 3.91 5.38
N LEU A 45 -9.91 3.14 5.09
CA LEU A 45 -10.29 1.99 5.92
C LEU A 45 -9.17 0.93 5.99
N THR A 46 -8.52 0.65 4.87
CA THR A 46 -7.35 -0.23 4.80
C THR A 46 -6.21 0.28 5.68
N ASP A 47 -5.88 1.57 5.56
CA ASP A 47 -4.77 2.16 6.30
C ASP A 47 -5.07 2.19 7.79
N LEU A 48 -6.31 2.49 8.16
CA LEU A 48 -6.79 2.52 9.53
C LEU A 48 -6.84 1.11 10.13
N LEU A 49 -7.42 0.12 9.43
CA LEU A 49 -7.82 -1.18 10.01
C LEU A 49 -6.85 -2.34 9.73
N SER A 50 -6.08 -2.28 8.65
CA SER A 50 -5.20 -3.38 8.22
C SER A 50 -3.71 -3.08 8.46
N HIS A 51 -3.26 -1.81 8.41
CA HIS A 51 -1.82 -1.48 8.30
C HIS A 51 -1.29 -0.34 9.21
N GLY A 52 -2.11 0.27 10.07
CA GLY A 52 -1.70 1.40 10.92
C GLY A 52 -0.72 1.08 12.05
N LYS A 53 0.26 1.96 12.30
CA LYS A 53 1.10 1.97 13.51
C LYS A 53 0.26 2.47 14.70
N GLY A 54 -0.16 1.57 15.59
CA GLY A 54 -1.00 1.89 16.75
C GLY A 54 -2.26 1.03 16.90
N PHE A 55 -2.36 -0.04 16.10
CA PHE A 55 -3.56 -0.84 15.96
C PHE A 55 -3.89 -1.70 17.20
N ASN A 56 -5.17 -1.70 17.62
CA ASN A 56 -5.70 -2.66 18.58
C ASN A 56 -6.89 -3.43 17.99
N ASP A 57 -7.09 -4.66 18.47
CA ASP A 57 -8.18 -5.54 18.02
C ASP A 57 -9.56 -4.89 18.17
N LYS A 58 -9.70 -3.90 19.07
CA LYS A 58 -10.95 -3.19 19.32
C LYS A 58 -11.46 -2.39 18.12
N SER A 59 -10.59 -1.77 17.33
CA SER A 59 -11.01 -1.03 16.12
C SER A 59 -11.52 -1.97 15.03
N LYS A 60 -10.92 -3.17 14.90
CA LYS A 60 -11.42 -4.23 13.99
C LYS A 60 -12.75 -4.78 14.46
N ILE A 61 -12.88 -5.04 15.76
CA ILE A 61 -14.13 -5.49 16.38
C ILE A 61 -15.23 -4.45 16.13
N ALA A 62 -14.97 -3.18 16.44
CA ALA A 62 -15.92 -2.08 16.21
C ALA A 62 -16.35 -1.99 14.75
N PHE A 63 -15.42 -2.08 13.81
CA PHE A 63 -15.73 -2.10 12.38
C PHE A 63 -16.59 -3.30 12.01
N CYS A 64 -16.23 -4.51 12.45
CA CYS A 64 -16.99 -5.73 12.16
C CYS A 64 -18.41 -5.67 12.74
N GLU A 65 -18.56 -5.24 13.99
CA GLU A 65 -19.84 -5.05 14.67
C GLU A 65 -20.68 -4.02 13.94
N ALA A 66 -20.09 -2.89 13.58
CA ALA A 66 -20.77 -1.83 12.83
C ALA A 66 -21.28 -2.34 11.47
N VAL A 67 -20.49 -3.11 10.72
CA VAL A 67 -20.94 -3.68 9.44
C VAL A 67 -21.80 -4.95 9.58
N GLY A 68 -22.07 -5.40 10.81
CA GLY A 68 -22.96 -6.52 11.10
C GLY A 68 -22.37 -7.90 10.82
N VAL A 69 -21.05 -8.05 10.92
CA VAL A 69 -20.34 -9.33 10.72
C VAL A 69 -19.64 -9.79 11.99
N LYS A 70 -19.36 -11.09 12.08
CA LYS A 70 -18.57 -11.64 13.18
C LYS A 70 -17.17 -10.99 13.21
N PRO A 71 -16.64 -10.61 14.38
CA PRO A 71 -15.32 -10.01 14.48
C PRO A 71 -14.21 -10.85 13.85
N VAL A 72 -13.38 -10.21 13.03
CA VAL A 72 -12.19 -10.81 12.43
C VAL A 72 -10.98 -9.93 12.73
N LEU A 73 -9.90 -10.53 13.21
CA LEU A 73 -8.69 -9.78 13.60
C LEU A 73 -7.54 -9.90 12.59
N SER A 74 -7.63 -10.89 11.69
CA SER A 74 -6.63 -11.09 10.65
C SER A 74 -6.71 -9.99 9.60
N MET A 75 -5.55 -9.53 9.13
CA MET A 75 -5.44 -8.52 8.08
C MET A 75 -6.18 -8.94 6.80
N LYS A 76 -6.00 -10.20 6.36
CA LYS A 76 -6.67 -10.75 5.17
C LYS A 76 -8.19 -10.75 5.33
N GLY A 77 -8.69 -11.12 6.50
CA GLY A 77 -10.12 -11.15 6.75
C GLY A 77 -10.74 -9.76 6.82
N ILE A 78 -10.04 -8.79 7.41
CA ILE A 78 -10.49 -7.38 7.41
C ILE A 78 -10.48 -6.78 6.02
N ASP A 79 -9.46 -7.06 5.20
CA ASP A 79 -9.44 -6.62 3.81
C ASP A 79 -10.64 -7.15 3.02
N LEU A 80 -11.02 -8.42 3.25
CA LEU A 80 -12.23 -9.00 2.65
C LEU A 80 -13.50 -8.26 3.08
N ILE A 81 -13.65 -7.98 4.38
CA ILE A 81 -14.82 -7.27 4.91
C ILE A 81 -14.88 -5.84 4.36
N ILE A 82 -13.74 -5.13 4.29
CA ILE A 82 -13.67 -3.78 3.69
C ILE A 82 -14.07 -3.83 2.22
N ALA A 83 -13.55 -4.79 1.45
CA ALA A 83 -13.89 -4.93 0.03
C ALA A 83 -15.39 -5.16 -0.17
N GLN A 84 -15.99 -6.06 0.62
CA GLN A 84 -17.44 -6.32 0.60
C GLN A 84 -18.25 -5.08 1.01
N TYR A 85 -17.86 -4.41 2.09
CA TYR A 85 -18.52 -3.22 2.60
C TYR A 85 -18.50 -2.06 1.60
N CYS A 86 -17.34 -1.81 0.98
CA CYS A 86 -17.15 -0.78 -0.02
C CYS A 86 -17.67 -1.17 -1.42
N LYS A 87 -18.13 -2.42 -1.60
CA LYS A 87 -18.58 -2.97 -2.90
C LYS A 87 -17.52 -2.87 -3.99
N ILE A 88 -16.27 -3.20 -3.66
CA ILE A 88 -15.15 -3.24 -4.60
C ILE A 88 -14.58 -4.68 -4.67
N PRO A 89 -14.08 -5.13 -5.83
CA PRO A 89 -13.35 -6.40 -5.89
C PRO A 89 -12.12 -6.37 -4.97
N LEU A 90 -11.92 -7.42 -4.18
CA LEU A 90 -10.79 -7.53 -3.27
C LEU A 90 -9.46 -7.45 -4.04
N GLU A 91 -9.41 -8.11 -5.20
CA GLU A 91 -8.24 -8.15 -6.08
C GLU A 91 -7.87 -6.74 -6.57
N SER A 92 -8.84 -5.92 -6.95
CA SER A 92 -8.61 -4.53 -7.35
C SER A 92 -8.08 -3.70 -6.19
N MET A 93 -8.65 -3.85 -5.00
CA MET A 93 -8.18 -3.16 -3.80
C MET A 93 -6.73 -3.52 -3.46
N LEU A 94 -6.40 -4.82 -3.49
CA LEU A 94 -5.05 -5.30 -3.21
C LEU A 94 -4.05 -4.87 -4.30
N ALA A 95 -4.47 -4.86 -5.57
CA ALA A 95 -3.63 -4.40 -6.68
C ALA A 95 -3.30 -2.92 -6.56
N GLU A 96 -4.28 -2.05 -6.30
CA GLU A 96 -4.05 -0.62 -6.11
C GLU A 96 -3.15 -0.33 -4.90
N ARG A 97 -3.33 -1.07 -3.81
CA ARG A 97 -2.48 -0.96 -2.62
C ARG A 97 -1.04 -1.33 -2.96
N LYS A 98 -0.83 -2.45 -3.64
CA LYS A 98 0.51 -2.89 -4.08
C LYS A 98 1.13 -1.86 -5.02
N GLN A 99 0.37 -1.31 -5.97
CA GLN A 99 0.85 -0.24 -6.85
C GLN A 99 1.31 0.99 -6.06
N SER A 100 0.51 1.41 -5.07
CA SER A 100 0.81 2.59 -4.24
C SER A 100 2.06 2.38 -3.39
N GLN A 101 2.22 1.17 -2.83
CA GLN A 101 3.43 0.77 -2.10
C GLN A 101 4.66 0.81 -3.02
N LEU A 102 4.59 0.18 -4.20
CA LEU A 102 5.71 0.16 -5.15
C LEU A 102 6.09 1.57 -5.61
N LYS A 103 5.10 2.44 -5.88
CA LYS A 103 5.34 3.85 -6.23
C LYS A 103 6.04 4.61 -5.11
N SER A 104 5.64 4.40 -3.85
CA SER A 104 6.28 5.03 -2.68
C SER A 104 7.72 4.55 -2.48
N VAL A 105 7.96 3.25 -2.63
CA VAL A 105 9.30 2.66 -2.58
C VAL A 105 10.17 3.24 -3.69
N LEU A 106 9.68 3.29 -4.92
CA LEU A 106 10.39 3.86 -6.07
C LEU A 106 10.79 5.32 -5.80
N ALA A 107 9.84 6.16 -5.39
CA ALA A 107 10.11 7.58 -5.07
C ALA A 107 11.15 7.73 -3.96
N THR A 108 11.11 6.86 -2.95
CA THR A 108 12.11 6.85 -1.86
C THR A 108 13.49 6.48 -2.39
N LYS A 109 13.59 5.45 -3.25
CA LYS A 109 14.88 5.03 -3.84
C LYS A 109 15.43 6.06 -4.81
N GLU A 110 14.56 6.73 -5.58
CA GLU A 110 14.93 7.84 -6.46
C GLU A 110 15.56 8.98 -5.65
N LYS A 111 14.90 9.43 -4.59
CA LYS A 111 15.42 10.48 -3.70
C LYS A 111 16.78 10.11 -3.09
N LEU A 112 16.93 8.85 -2.62
CA LEU A 112 18.19 8.37 -2.04
C LEU A 112 19.31 8.32 -3.08
N LEU A 113 19.01 7.92 -4.32
CA LEU A 113 19.98 7.91 -5.40
C LEU A 113 20.42 9.32 -5.76
N THR A 114 19.47 10.26 -5.95
CA THR A 114 19.79 11.67 -6.22
C THR A 114 20.71 12.26 -5.15
N ALA A 115 20.47 11.93 -3.87
CA ALA A 115 21.30 12.40 -2.76
C ALA A 115 22.69 11.71 -2.70
N SER A 116 22.88 10.56 -3.33
CA SER A 116 24.11 9.77 -3.25
C SER A 116 25.17 10.14 -4.29
N PHE A 117 24.81 10.91 -5.34
CA PHE A 117 25.69 11.23 -6.46
C PHE A 117 25.53 12.69 -6.89
N SER A 118 26.63 13.34 -7.28
CA SER A 118 26.59 14.70 -7.86
C SER A 118 25.86 14.72 -9.21
N ASN A 119 25.93 13.63 -9.98
CA ASN A 119 25.20 13.41 -11.23
C ASN A 119 24.00 12.46 -11.04
N GLY A 120 23.33 12.53 -9.89
CA GLY A 120 22.19 11.67 -9.56
C GLY A 120 21.06 11.68 -10.60
N PRO A 121 20.62 12.84 -11.11
CA PRO A 121 19.60 12.91 -12.16
C PRO A 121 19.99 12.16 -13.44
N GLU A 122 21.24 12.27 -13.89
CA GLU A 122 21.74 11.57 -15.08
C GLU A 122 21.78 10.06 -14.87
N VAL A 123 22.13 9.61 -13.65
CA VAL A 123 22.13 8.18 -13.29
C VAL A 123 20.70 7.63 -13.26
N ILE A 124 19.72 8.39 -12.75
CA ILE A 124 18.30 8.01 -12.79
C ILE A 124 17.85 7.84 -14.23
N GLU A 125 18.17 8.82 -15.08
CA GLU A 125 17.76 8.82 -16.48
C GLU A 125 18.42 7.69 -17.26
N TRP A 126 19.70 7.40 -16.99
CA TRP A 126 20.37 6.23 -17.55
C TRP A 126 19.64 4.92 -17.20
N VAL A 127 19.30 4.70 -15.93
CA VAL A 127 18.56 3.49 -15.52
C VAL A 127 17.16 3.44 -16.13
N LYS A 128 16.44 4.58 -16.20
CA LYS A 128 15.13 4.66 -16.87
C LYS A 128 15.23 4.25 -18.34
N ASN A 129 16.24 4.77 -19.06
CA ASN A 129 16.48 4.42 -20.45
C ASN A 129 16.80 2.93 -20.64
N LEU A 130 17.57 2.31 -19.74
CA LEU A 130 17.79 0.86 -19.77
C LEU A 130 16.48 0.08 -19.64
N VAL A 131 15.63 0.42 -18.67
CA VAL A 131 14.34 -0.26 -18.46
C VAL A 131 13.40 -0.07 -19.67
N SER A 132 13.36 1.13 -20.24
CA SER A 132 12.61 1.42 -21.47
C SER A 132 13.11 0.60 -22.67
N ASN A 133 14.41 0.31 -22.74
CA ASN A 133 15.04 -0.54 -23.76
C ASN A 133 14.95 -2.05 -23.47
N GLY A 134 14.09 -2.48 -22.54
CA GLY A 134 13.82 -3.90 -22.29
C GLY A 134 14.71 -4.57 -21.23
N TYR A 135 15.56 -3.82 -20.54
CA TYR A 135 16.34 -4.36 -19.42
C TYR A 135 15.49 -4.37 -18.14
N VAL A 136 14.76 -5.46 -17.91
CA VAL A 136 13.69 -5.53 -16.90
C VAL A 136 13.96 -6.51 -15.75
N ALA A 137 15.08 -7.22 -15.77
CA ALA A 137 15.40 -8.23 -14.75
C ALA A 137 16.72 -7.95 -14.03
N ILE A 138 16.80 -8.32 -12.75
CA ILE A 138 18.03 -8.22 -11.95
C ILE A 138 18.62 -9.63 -11.80
N LYS A 139 19.86 -9.83 -12.27
CA LYS A 139 20.59 -11.10 -12.07
C LYS A 139 21.83 -10.86 -11.23
N THR A 140 22.13 -11.79 -10.33
CA THR A 140 23.38 -11.78 -9.54
C THR A 140 24.31 -12.87 -10.06
N GLN A 141 25.51 -12.50 -10.48
CA GLN A 141 26.53 -13.42 -10.94
C GLN A 141 27.89 -12.98 -10.38
N ASN A 142 28.67 -13.92 -9.84
CA ASN A 142 30.00 -13.63 -9.26
C ASN A 142 29.99 -12.46 -8.25
N LYS A 143 28.97 -12.42 -7.37
CA LYS A 143 28.74 -11.35 -6.37
C LYS A 143 28.44 -9.96 -6.95
N LYS A 144 28.31 -9.82 -8.27
CA LYS A 144 27.90 -8.59 -8.96
C LYS A 144 26.43 -8.67 -9.34
N SER A 145 25.75 -7.52 -9.35
CA SER A 145 24.34 -7.42 -9.73
C SER A 145 24.22 -6.73 -11.07
N TYR A 146 23.45 -7.31 -11.99
CA TYR A 146 23.28 -6.82 -13.35
C TYR A 146 21.82 -6.51 -13.62
N LEU A 147 21.55 -5.40 -14.31
CA LEU A 147 20.27 -5.16 -14.96
C LEU A 147 20.34 -5.77 -16.36
N VAL A 148 19.50 -6.77 -16.63
CA VAL A 148 19.57 -7.61 -17.83
C VAL A 148 18.29 -7.56 -18.65
N ASN A 149 18.43 -7.79 -19.96
CA ASN A 149 17.32 -7.99 -20.88
C ASN A 149 17.11 -9.51 -21.18
N ASP A 150 16.16 -9.80 -22.06
CA ASP A 150 15.82 -11.15 -22.54
C ASP A 150 16.91 -11.79 -23.42
N THR A 151 17.68 -10.98 -24.15
CA THR A 151 18.80 -11.47 -24.97
C THR A 151 20.05 -11.85 -24.15
N GLY A 152 20.04 -11.61 -22.83
CA GLY A 152 21.15 -11.92 -21.93
C GLY A 152 22.22 -10.83 -21.84
N ALA A 153 22.03 -9.70 -22.51
CA ALA A 153 22.85 -8.51 -22.30
C ALA A 153 22.58 -7.92 -20.90
N GLY A 154 23.62 -7.38 -20.25
CA GLY A 154 23.50 -6.90 -18.89
C GLY A 154 24.44 -5.75 -18.55
N TYR A 155 23.95 -4.80 -17.76
CA TYR A 155 24.73 -3.68 -17.22
C TYR A 155 25.03 -3.92 -15.74
N ASP A 156 26.31 -3.82 -15.37
CA ASP A 156 26.77 -3.98 -13.97
C ASP A 156 26.28 -2.81 -13.10
N LEU A 157 25.54 -3.12 -12.03
CA LEU A 157 24.99 -2.17 -11.06
C LEU A 157 25.95 -2.07 -9.87
N VAL A 158 27.09 -1.43 -10.10
CA VAL A 158 28.23 -1.40 -9.15
C VAL A 158 27.88 -0.78 -7.79
N ARG A 159 26.98 0.22 -7.78
CA ARG A 159 26.63 0.95 -6.56
C ARG A 159 25.28 0.50 -5.99
N THR A 160 25.23 0.29 -4.68
CA THR A 160 24.03 -0.13 -3.96
C THR A 160 22.83 0.78 -4.20
N ALA A 161 23.03 2.10 -4.25
CA ALA A 161 21.95 3.06 -4.53
C ALA A 161 21.35 2.87 -5.93
N ILE A 162 22.20 2.66 -6.94
CA ILE A 162 21.78 2.36 -8.33
C ILE A 162 21.03 1.04 -8.38
N LYS A 163 21.59 -0.01 -7.77
CA LYS A 163 20.94 -1.33 -7.66
C LYS A 163 19.55 -1.23 -7.03
N ASN A 164 19.44 -0.56 -5.89
CA ASN A 164 18.17 -0.43 -5.17
C ASN A 164 17.13 0.33 -5.98
N TYR A 165 17.53 1.37 -6.71
CA TYR A 165 16.65 2.09 -7.61
C TYR A 165 16.22 1.23 -8.81
N ALA A 166 17.14 0.52 -9.46
CA ALA A 166 16.83 -0.38 -10.57
C ALA A 166 15.88 -1.51 -10.16
N VAL A 167 16.07 -2.11 -8.99
CA VAL A 167 15.14 -3.11 -8.42
C VAL A 167 13.74 -2.50 -8.24
N ALA A 168 13.63 -1.33 -7.61
CA ALA A 168 12.34 -0.70 -7.38
C ALA A 168 11.65 -0.29 -8.70
N LEU A 169 12.41 0.21 -9.67
CA LEU A 169 11.88 0.60 -10.97
C LEU A 169 11.39 -0.62 -11.76
N THR A 170 12.19 -1.69 -11.84
CA THR A 170 11.80 -2.91 -12.55
C THR A 170 10.58 -3.58 -11.93
N GLU A 171 10.50 -3.63 -10.60
CA GLU A 171 9.34 -4.17 -9.87
C GLU A 171 8.08 -3.35 -10.15
N TYR A 172 8.18 -2.01 -10.06
CA TYR A 172 7.06 -1.11 -10.37
C TYR A 172 6.62 -1.26 -11.82
N THR A 173 7.56 -1.18 -12.78
CA THR A 173 7.26 -1.29 -14.21
C THR A 173 6.64 -2.63 -14.56
N THR A 174 7.18 -3.74 -14.05
CA THR A 174 6.62 -5.08 -14.26
C THR A 174 5.21 -5.21 -13.72
N PHE A 175 4.94 -4.62 -12.56
CA PHE A 175 3.61 -4.63 -11.96
C PHE A 175 2.59 -3.79 -12.75
N THR A 176 3.02 -2.67 -13.35
CA THR A 176 2.13 -1.74 -14.06
C THR A 176 1.99 -2.00 -15.55
N LYS A 177 2.88 -2.77 -16.16
CA LYS A 177 2.74 -3.16 -17.57
C LYS A 177 1.55 -4.12 -17.68
N PRO A 178 0.58 -3.85 -18.58
CA PRO A 178 -0.44 -4.84 -18.87
C PRO A 178 0.27 -6.10 -19.41
N SER A 179 -0.03 -7.25 -18.81
CA SER A 179 0.28 -8.53 -19.43
C SER A 179 -0.40 -8.53 -20.80
N LEU A 180 0.39 -8.41 -21.87
CA LEU A 180 -0.08 -8.63 -23.23
C LEU A 180 -0.44 -10.10 -23.42
#